data_AF-A0A9R1RKH0-F1
#
_entry.id   AF-A0A9R1RKH0-F1
#
_cell.length_a   1.000
_cell.length_b   1.000
_cell.length_c   1.000
_cell.angle_alpha   90.00
_cell.angle_beta   90.00
_cell.angle_gamma   90.00
#
_symmetry.space_group_name_H-M   'P 1'
#
loop_
_entity.id
_entity.type
_entity.pdbx_description
1 polymer ?
#
loop_
_entity_poly.entity_id
_entity_poly.type
_entity_poly.pdbx_seq_one_letter_code
_entity_poly.pdbx_strand_id
1 'polypeptide(L)'
;MEHMEDVVGLLFRYITLLQTSGTPKWIFDELLAICETGFHYRDKSPPSNYVVNISSNMQIFPPEDWLIASSVPSKFSPDAIQKVLNELTTENVRIFWESKLFEGHTDLTEPWYGTSYCVEAVPPSIMQKWVENAPNEDLHLPKPNIFIPTDLSLKNVEEKTSFPCMLRKTLFSRLWYKPDTMFFTPKVFIKMDFHCPLSNSSPESSVLTDVFTRLLMDYLNDYAYDAEVAGLYYAVRPNDTGFQVTMVGYNDKMRTLLDTVIGKIADFEVKIDRFSVIKETMTKGYENFKFRQPYQQAMYNCTLILEEQTWPWDEELAALSNLEARNLEDFLPRMLAKTFIECYFAGNIEPSEAESVVQHIEGILFNSSTSVCKSLPPSQHLTKRIVKLERGLRYYYPAMCLNQQDENSSLLHYIQIHQDDLKQNVLLQLLAVVAKQPAFHQLRSVEQLGYIALLRQRNDSGVRGLQFIIQSTVKDPSNLDARVEAFLKMFEVTLHEMPDAEFKSNVNALIDMKREKYKNIREESAFFWGEISQGTLKFDRKETEIAALEELKKEELIEFFDNHVKVGAPEKKILSIQIYGGLHSSEYEKIIHDAPPPHSHRITDIFSFRRSRPLYGSFRGGAGQMKL
;
A
#
# COMPACT_ATOMS: atom_id res chain seq x y z
N MET A 1 -7.80 -9.55 -26.42
CA MET A 1 -9.27 -9.38 -26.57
C MET A 1 -9.83 -10.12 -27.78
N GLU A 2 -8.99 -10.51 -28.75
CA GLU A 2 -9.41 -11.26 -29.96
C GLU A 2 -9.81 -12.72 -29.68
N HIS A 3 -9.59 -13.22 -28.44
CA HIS A 3 -9.77 -14.62 -28.05
C HIS A 3 -10.83 -14.81 -26.94
N MET A 4 -11.83 -13.92 -26.84
CA MET A 4 -12.91 -14.04 -25.83
C MET A 4 -13.62 -15.40 -25.95
N GLU A 5 -13.90 -15.81 -27.19
CA GLU A 5 -14.55 -17.08 -27.50
C GLU A 5 -13.73 -18.27 -27.01
N ASP A 6 -12.41 -18.26 -27.23
CA ASP A 6 -11.48 -19.30 -26.76
C ASP A 6 -11.46 -19.38 -25.23
N VAL A 7 -11.47 -18.24 -24.53
CA VAL A 7 -11.50 -18.18 -23.05
C VAL A 7 -12.79 -18.80 -22.50
N VAL A 8 -13.94 -18.45 -23.08
CA VAL A 8 -15.23 -19.05 -22.70
C VAL A 8 -15.24 -20.55 -23.01
N GLY A 9 -14.72 -20.94 -24.17
CA GLY A 9 -14.60 -22.34 -24.55
C GLY A 9 -13.72 -23.15 -23.59
N LEU A 10 -12.55 -22.63 -23.21
CA LEU A 10 -11.64 -23.23 -22.22
C LEU A 10 -12.29 -23.33 -20.83
N LEU A 11 -13.02 -22.30 -20.40
CA LEU A 11 -13.78 -22.34 -19.14
C LEU A 11 -14.76 -23.51 -19.12
N PHE A 12 -15.54 -23.70 -20.17
CA PHE A 12 -16.50 -24.80 -20.24
C PHE A 12 -15.84 -26.17 -20.41
N ARG A 13 -14.70 -26.27 -21.10
CA ARG A 13 -13.88 -27.50 -21.09
C ARG A 13 -13.42 -27.86 -19.69
N TYR A 14 -12.97 -26.88 -18.91
CA TYR A 14 -12.58 -27.10 -17.51
C TYR A 14 -13.79 -27.48 -16.64
N ILE A 15 -14.96 -26.86 -16.83
CA ILE A 15 -16.20 -27.26 -16.14
C ILE A 15 -16.58 -28.70 -16.50
N THR A 16 -16.48 -29.12 -17.76
CA THR A 16 -16.72 -30.51 -18.18
C THR A 16 -15.72 -31.47 -17.52
N LEU A 17 -14.44 -31.09 -17.43
CA LEU A 17 -13.44 -31.85 -16.68
C LEU A 17 -13.88 -32.02 -15.22
N LEU A 18 -14.32 -30.96 -14.54
CA LEU A 18 -14.80 -31.03 -13.16
C LEU A 18 -16.05 -31.92 -13.03
N GLN A 19 -17.00 -31.82 -13.95
CA GLN A 19 -18.22 -32.62 -13.97
C GLN A 19 -17.95 -34.12 -14.16
N THR A 20 -16.88 -34.48 -14.89
CA THR A 20 -16.55 -35.87 -15.25
C THR A 20 -15.48 -36.51 -14.37
N SER A 21 -14.66 -35.71 -13.68
CA SER A 21 -13.58 -36.20 -12.81
C SER A 21 -14.08 -36.74 -11.46
N GLY A 22 -15.39 -36.64 -11.19
CA GLY A 22 -15.97 -36.92 -9.88
C GLY A 22 -15.61 -35.85 -8.85
N THR A 23 -15.90 -36.12 -7.58
CA THR A 23 -15.60 -35.21 -6.45
C THR A 23 -14.55 -35.86 -5.54
N PRO A 24 -13.25 -35.59 -5.75
CA PRO A 24 -12.21 -36.22 -4.94
C PRO A 24 -12.26 -35.74 -3.49
N LYS A 25 -12.46 -36.68 -2.55
CA LYS A 25 -12.54 -36.35 -1.11
C LYS A 25 -11.27 -35.66 -0.60
N TRP A 26 -10.11 -35.98 -1.15
CA TRP A 26 -8.84 -35.39 -0.71
C TRP A 26 -8.80 -33.86 -0.87
N ILE A 27 -9.45 -33.29 -1.90
CA ILE A 27 -9.55 -31.83 -2.08
C ILE A 27 -10.37 -31.20 -0.96
N PHE A 28 -11.49 -31.85 -0.59
CA PHE A 28 -12.28 -31.41 0.56
C PHE A 28 -11.49 -31.50 1.86
N ASP A 29 -10.73 -32.58 2.06
CA ASP A 29 -9.90 -32.77 3.26
C ASP A 29 -8.78 -31.72 3.35
N GLU A 30 -8.17 -31.32 2.23
CA GLU A 30 -7.21 -30.22 2.19
C GLU A 30 -7.87 -28.88 2.55
N LEU A 31 -9.01 -28.55 1.93
CA LEU A 31 -9.76 -27.32 2.25
C LEU A 31 -10.19 -27.29 3.71
N LEU A 32 -10.63 -28.43 4.25
CA LEU A 32 -10.96 -28.58 5.66
C LEU A 32 -9.75 -28.28 6.54
N ALA A 33 -8.60 -28.91 6.28
CA ALA A 33 -7.38 -28.69 7.05
C ALA A 33 -6.91 -27.23 7.01
N ILE A 34 -6.98 -26.59 5.83
CA ILE A 34 -6.64 -25.17 5.65
C ILE A 34 -7.59 -24.28 6.48
N CYS A 35 -8.90 -24.51 6.36
CA CYS A 35 -9.92 -23.73 7.07
C CYS A 35 -9.85 -23.93 8.58
N GLU A 36 -9.66 -25.16 9.06
CA GLU A 36 -9.49 -25.48 10.48
C GLU A 36 -8.24 -24.80 11.04
N THR A 37 -7.11 -24.90 10.35
CA THR A 37 -5.87 -24.24 10.74
C THR A 37 -6.06 -22.71 10.76
N GLY A 38 -6.67 -22.15 9.72
CA GLY A 38 -6.99 -20.73 9.61
C GLY A 38 -7.98 -20.23 10.67
N PHE A 39 -8.86 -21.09 11.16
CA PHE A 39 -9.77 -20.79 12.27
C PHE A 39 -9.05 -20.84 13.62
N HIS A 40 -8.28 -21.91 13.88
CA HIS A 40 -7.55 -22.11 15.13
C HIS A 40 -6.50 -21.02 15.38
N TYR A 41 -5.79 -20.60 14.34
CA TYR A 41 -4.72 -19.59 14.42
C TYR A 41 -5.12 -18.25 13.80
N ARG A 42 -6.43 -17.95 13.81
CA ARG A 42 -6.96 -16.69 13.29
C ARG A 42 -6.40 -15.49 14.06
N ASP A 43 -5.91 -14.50 13.31
CA ASP A 43 -5.47 -13.25 13.91
C ASP A 43 -6.66 -12.48 14.49
N LYS A 44 -6.44 -11.75 15.59
CA LYS A 44 -7.47 -10.83 16.09
C LYS A 44 -7.71 -9.75 15.04
N SER A 45 -8.98 -9.60 14.66
CA SER A 45 -9.44 -8.53 13.77
C SER A 45 -9.86 -7.30 14.59
N PRO A 46 -9.97 -6.12 13.96
CA PRO A 46 -10.53 -4.95 14.61
C PRO A 46 -11.92 -5.24 15.19
N PRO A 47 -12.23 -4.83 16.44
CA PRO A 47 -13.51 -5.15 17.09
C PRO A 47 -14.75 -4.78 16.28
N SER A 48 -14.72 -3.64 15.56
CA SER A 48 -15.81 -3.22 14.69
C SER A 48 -16.12 -4.23 13.58
N ASN A 49 -15.07 -4.75 12.92
CA ASN A 49 -15.23 -5.73 11.85
C ASN A 49 -15.67 -7.08 12.41
N TYR A 50 -15.16 -7.45 13.58
CA TYR A 50 -15.56 -8.68 14.26
C TYR A 50 -17.05 -8.68 14.59
N VAL A 51 -17.56 -7.60 15.21
CA VAL A 51 -19.00 -7.48 15.55
C VAL A 51 -19.88 -7.50 14.31
N VAL A 52 -19.51 -6.79 13.24
CA VAL A 52 -20.25 -6.82 11.96
C VAL A 52 -20.34 -8.24 11.42
N ASN A 53 -19.21 -8.94 11.32
CA ASN A 53 -19.17 -10.30 10.79
C ASN A 53 -20.01 -11.29 11.61
N ILE A 54 -19.88 -11.26 12.95
CA ILE A 54 -20.66 -12.16 13.80
C ILE A 54 -22.16 -11.83 13.75
N SER A 55 -22.54 -10.55 13.71
CA SER A 55 -23.95 -10.15 13.62
C SER A 55 -24.62 -10.66 12.34
N SER A 56 -23.88 -10.74 11.22
CA SER A 56 -24.36 -11.37 9.99
C SER A 56 -24.53 -12.88 10.14
N ASN A 57 -23.57 -13.56 10.77
CA ASN A 57 -23.67 -15.00 11.04
C ASN A 57 -24.87 -15.35 11.93
N MET A 58 -25.23 -14.48 12.89
CA MET A 58 -26.38 -14.67 13.77
C MET A 58 -27.73 -14.75 13.03
N GLN A 59 -27.81 -14.24 11.80
CA GLN A 59 -29.03 -14.30 10.98
C GLN A 59 -29.20 -15.63 10.24
N ILE A 60 -28.11 -16.42 10.12
CA ILE A 60 -28.04 -17.60 9.24
C ILE A 60 -27.82 -18.88 10.04
N PHE A 61 -27.02 -18.83 11.10
CA PHE A 61 -26.54 -19.99 11.85
C PHE A 61 -27.10 -20.04 13.28
N PRO A 62 -27.26 -21.24 13.87
CA PRO A 62 -27.61 -21.38 15.26
C PRO A 62 -26.51 -20.85 16.20
N PRO A 63 -26.82 -20.53 17.47
CA PRO A 63 -25.87 -19.90 18.40
C PRO A 63 -24.53 -20.60 18.57
N GLU A 64 -24.51 -21.92 18.58
CA GLU A 64 -23.30 -22.76 18.67
C GLU A 64 -22.34 -22.58 17.48
N ASP A 65 -22.85 -22.10 16.34
CA ASP A 65 -22.13 -22.06 15.06
C ASP A 65 -21.73 -20.65 14.62
N TRP A 66 -22.11 -19.61 15.36
CA TRP A 66 -21.88 -18.21 15.00
C TRP A 66 -20.43 -17.87 14.65
N LEU A 67 -19.46 -18.57 15.26
CA LEU A 67 -18.04 -18.32 15.02
C LEU A 67 -17.46 -19.18 13.89
N ILE A 68 -17.90 -20.43 13.76
CA ILE A 68 -17.21 -21.46 12.98
C ILE A 68 -17.87 -21.74 11.62
N ALA A 69 -19.20 -21.65 11.51
CA ALA A 69 -19.91 -22.16 10.34
C ALA A 69 -19.60 -21.41 9.03
N SER A 70 -19.28 -20.12 9.10
CA SER A 70 -18.83 -19.36 7.92
C SER A 70 -17.34 -19.56 7.58
N SER A 71 -16.61 -20.31 8.40
CA SER A 71 -15.15 -20.40 8.36
C SER A 71 -14.63 -21.79 8.02
N VAL A 72 -15.32 -22.83 8.49
CA VAL A 72 -14.87 -24.23 8.38
C VAL A 72 -15.96 -25.06 7.69
N PRO A 73 -15.67 -25.71 6.54
CA PRO A 73 -16.59 -26.64 5.92
C PRO A 73 -16.91 -27.80 6.87
N SER A 74 -18.19 -28.12 7.08
CA SER A 74 -18.58 -29.14 8.08
C SER A 74 -18.75 -30.55 7.50
N LYS A 75 -19.34 -30.66 6.31
CA LYS A 75 -19.70 -31.97 5.73
C LYS A 75 -19.36 -32.05 4.25
N PHE A 76 -18.60 -33.09 3.89
CA PHE A 76 -18.39 -33.45 2.49
C PHE A 76 -19.68 -34.02 1.89
N SER A 77 -20.16 -33.40 0.81
CA SER A 77 -21.33 -33.88 0.06
C SER A 77 -21.02 -33.92 -1.44
N PRO A 78 -20.56 -35.07 -1.95
CA PRO A 78 -20.39 -35.33 -3.38
C PRO A 78 -21.60 -34.90 -4.21
N ASP A 79 -22.80 -35.28 -3.76
CA ASP A 79 -24.04 -35.03 -4.47
C ASP A 79 -24.37 -33.53 -4.56
N ALA A 80 -24.13 -32.76 -3.49
CA ALA A 80 -24.36 -31.32 -3.50
C ALA A 80 -23.37 -30.60 -4.42
N ILE A 81 -22.08 -30.99 -4.39
CA ILE A 81 -21.07 -30.44 -5.28
C ILE A 81 -21.42 -30.77 -6.74
N GLN A 82 -21.74 -32.02 -7.04
CA GLN A 82 -22.12 -32.44 -8.40
C GLN A 82 -23.39 -31.73 -8.87
N LYS A 83 -24.37 -31.54 -8.00
CA LYS A 83 -25.59 -30.79 -8.32
C LYS A 83 -25.26 -29.37 -8.78
N VAL A 84 -24.40 -28.65 -8.06
CA VAL A 84 -23.97 -27.29 -8.44
C VAL A 84 -23.18 -27.31 -9.73
N LEU A 85 -22.23 -28.24 -9.89
CA LEU A 85 -21.46 -28.38 -11.14
C LEU A 85 -22.36 -28.62 -12.36
N ASN A 86 -23.44 -29.38 -12.20
CA ASN A 86 -24.41 -29.65 -13.27
C ASN A 86 -25.27 -28.43 -13.62
N GLU A 87 -25.35 -27.40 -12.76
CA GLU A 87 -26.02 -26.13 -13.08
C GLU A 87 -25.11 -25.16 -13.85
N LEU A 88 -23.79 -25.38 -13.84
CA LEU A 88 -22.80 -24.60 -14.59
C LEU A 88 -22.77 -25.03 -16.07
N THR A 89 -23.79 -24.63 -16.82
CA THR A 89 -23.94 -24.99 -18.23
C THR A 89 -23.89 -23.79 -19.15
N THR A 90 -23.70 -24.06 -20.45
CA THR A 90 -23.70 -23.08 -21.53
C THR A 90 -25.03 -22.33 -21.66
N GLU A 91 -26.14 -22.91 -21.18
CA GLU A 91 -27.48 -22.33 -21.21
C GLU A 91 -27.75 -21.39 -20.03
N ASN A 92 -27.02 -21.55 -18.91
CA ASN A 92 -27.21 -20.78 -17.68
C ASN A 92 -26.22 -19.61 -17.51
N VAL A 93 -25.30 -19.42 -18.46
CA VAL A 93 -24.23 -18.42 -18.35
C VAL A 93 -24.68 -17.01 -18.71
N ARG A 94 -24.10 -16.02 -18.04
CA ARG A 94 -24.14 -14.60 -18.42
C ARG A 94 -22.73 -14.11 -18.62
N ILE A 95 -22.41 -13.60 -19.80
CA ILE A 95 -21.07 -13.12 -20.17
C ILE A 95 -21.10 -11.60 -20.13
N PHE A 96 -20.23 -11.01 -19.32
CA PHE A 96 -19.97 -9.58 -19.31
C PHE A 96 -18.67 -9.33 -20.06
N TRP A 97 -18.76 -8.63 -21.20
CA TRP A 97 -17.61 -8.33 -22.04
C TRP A 97 -17.39 -6.82 -22.10
N GLU A 98 -16.39 -6.36 -21.35
CA GLU A 98 -16.06 -4.94 -21.23
C GLU A 98 -14.84 -4.60 -22.10
N SER A 99 -15.01 -3.65 -23.03
CA SER A 99 -13.93 -3.18 -23.90
C SER A 99 -14.22 -1.80 -24.47
N LYS A 100 -13.15 -1.03 -24.70
CA LYS A 100 -13.20 0.23 -25.47
C LYS A 100 -13.52 0.03 -26.95
N LEU A 101 -13.40 -1.19 -27.47
CA LEU A 101 -13.82 -1.51 -28.85
C LEU A 101 -15.33 -1.34 -29.07
N PHE A 102 -16.13 -1.39 -28.01
CA PHE A 102 -17.58 -1.19 -28.08
C PHE A 102 -17.99 0.28 -28.03
N GLU A 103 -17.04 1.22 -27.86
CA GLU A 103 -17.35 2.64 -27.86
C GLU A 103 -18.00 3.06 -29.20
N GLY A 104 -19.17 3.70 -29.12
CA GLY A 104 -19.99 4.04 -30.29
C GLY A 104 -20.80 2.90 -30.91
N HIS A 105 -20.69 1.67 -30.38
CA HIS A 105 -21.38 0.47 -30.88
C HIS A 105 -22.42 -0.11 -29.89
N THR A 106 -22.72 0.61 -28.83
CA THR A 106 -23.71 0.24 -27.80
C THR A 106 -25.03 0.98 -28.03
N ASP A 107 -26.16 0.36 -27.67
CA ASP A 107 -27.51 0.89 -27.91
C ASP A 107 -28.33 1.16 -26.62
N LEU A 108 -27.83 0.74 -25.46
CA LEU A 108 -28.45 0.96 -24.16
C LEU A 108 -27.59 1.87 -23.27
N THR A 109 -28.24 2.52 -22.31
CA THR A 109 -27.60 3.37 -21.31
C THR A 109 -28.20 3.07 -19.95
N GLU A 110 -27.36 2.70 -19.00
CA GLU A 110 -27.77 2.46 -17.62
C GLU A 110 -28.19 3.79 -16.96
N PRO A 111 -29.37 3.88 -16.32
CA PRO A 111 -29.97 5.16 -15.92
C PRO A 111 -29.23 5.95 -14.84
N TRP A 112 -28.45 5.31 -13.95
CA TRP A 112 -27.86 5.98 -12.79
C TRP A 112 -26.43 6.49 -13.05
N TYR A 113 -25.61 5.67 -13.70
CA TYR A 113 -24.21 5.97 -13.98
C TYR A 113 -23.98 6.34 -15.46
N GLY A 114 -25.00 6.20 -16.31
CA GLY A 114 -24.87 6.48 -17.74
C GLY A 114 -24.01 5.45 -18.47
N THR A 115 -23.77 4.27 -17.88
CA THR A 115 -22.92 3.24 -18.49
C THR A 115 -23.53 2.80 -19.82
N SER A 116 -22.80 3.00 -20.91
CA SER A 116 -23.23 2.55 -22.24
C SER A 116 -22.96 1.04 -22.39
N TYR A 117 -23.97 0.29 -22.84
CA TYR A 117 -23.87 -1.17 -23.01
C TYR A 117 -24.82 -1.65 -24.11
N CYS A 118 -24.65 -2.88 -24.57
CA CYS A 118 -25.63 -3.59 -25.37
C CYS A 118 -25.94 -4.95 -24.72
N VAL A 119 -27.04 -5.57 -25.13
CA VAL A 119 -27.40 -6.91 -24.69
C VAL A 119 -27.71 -7.76 -25.91
N GLU A 120 -26.89 -8.80 -26.10
CA GLU A 120 -27.06 -9.74 -27.20
C GLU A 120 -27.29 -11.15 -26.66
N ALA A 121 -28.24 -11.86 -27.27
CA ALA A 121 -28.46 -13.26 -26.98
C ALA A 121 -27.45 -14.10 -27.77
N VAL A 122 -26.64 -14.91 -27.06
CA VAL A 122 -25.73 -15.87 -27.69
C VAL A 122 -26.48 -17.16 -27.99
N PRO A 123 -26.66 -17.57 -29.26
CA PRO A 123 -27.33 -18.82 -29.60
C PRO A 123 -26.55 -20.04 -29.08
N PRO A 124 -27.23 -21.11 -28.63
CA PRO A 124 -26.57 -22.32 -28.15
C PRO A 124 -25.59 -22.94 -29.16
N SER A 125 -25.90 -22.87 -30.46
CA SER A 125 -25.02 -23.36 -31.53
C SER A 125 -23.72 -22.57 -31.67
N ILE A 126 -23.70 -21.30 -31.28
CA ILE A 126 -22.48 -20.47 -31.26
C ILE A 126 -21.66 -20.82 -30.02
N MET A 127 -22.31 -20.92 -28.85
CA MET A 127 -21.64 -21.33 -27.62
C MET A 127 -20.95 -22.69 -27.76
N GLN A 128 -21.65 -23.66 -28.36
CA GLN A 128 -21.08 -24.98 -28.63
C GLN A 128 -19.85 -24.90 -29.55
N LYS A 129 -19.90 -24.06 -30.60
CA LYS A 129 -18.74 -23.84 -31.47
C LYS A 129 -17.54 -23.25 -30.72
N TRP A 130 -17.76 -22.33 -29.78
CA TRP A 130 -16.69 -21.79 -28.96
C TRP A 130 -16.02 -22.88 -28.12
N VAL A 131 -16.79 -23.77 -27.50
CA VAL A 131 -16.26 -24.91 -26.73
C VAL A 131 -15.51 -25.90 -27.63
N GLU A 132 -16.06 -26.22 -28.81
CA GLU A 132 -15.44 -27.15 -29.76
C GLU A 132 -14.14 -26.59 -30.36
N ASN A 133 -14.10 -25.30 -30.68
CA ASN A 133 -12.94 -24.65 -31.30
C ASN A 133 -11.87 -24.19 -30.29
N ALA A 134 -12.17 -24.22 -28.99
CA ALA A 134 -11.22 -23.75 -27.99
C ALA A 134 -9.87 -24.51 -28.09
N PRO A 135 -8.76 -23.87 -27.70
CA PRO A 135 -7.45 -24.51 -27.70
C PRO A 135 -7.41 -25.83 -26.92
N ASN A 136 -6.64 -26.78 -27.43
CA ASN A 136 -6.39 -28.05 -26.75
C ASN A 136 -5.25 -27.86 -25.74
N GLU A 137 -5.62 -27.51 -24.51
CA GLU A 137 -4.71 -27.36 -23.38
C GLU A 137 -4.73 -28.60 -22.48
N ASP A 138 -3.64 -28.84 -21.76
CA ASP A 138 -3.52 -29.93 -20.77
C ASP A 138 -4.23 -29.56 -19.46
N LEU A 139 -5.57 -29.49 -19.52
CA LEU A 139 -6.40 -29.18 -18.36
C LEU A 139 -6.45 -30.37 -17.41
N HIS A 140 -6.07 -30.16 -16.15
CA HIS A 140 -6.07 -31.19 -15.12
C HIS A 140 -6.56 -30.64 -13.77
N LEU A 141 -6.97 -31.54 -12.88
CA LEU A 141 -7.22 -31.19 -11.47
C LEU A 141 -5.92 -30.73 -10.80
N PRO A 142 -5.98 -29.88 -9.76
CA PRO A 142 -4.80 -29.47 -9.02
C PRO A 142 -4.05 -30.68 -8.43
N LYS A 143 -2.75 -30.51 -8.21
CA LYS A 143 -1.94 -31.47 -7.45
C LYS A 143 -2.13 -31.22 -5.94
N PRO A 144 -1.86 -32.19 -5.07
CA PRO A 144 -1.89 -31.99 -3.62
C PRO A 144 -1.00 -30.82 -3.19
N ASN A 145 -1.53 -29.97 -2.32
CA ASN A 145 -0.86 -28.74 -1.93
C ASN A 145 0.26 -29.03 -0.90
N ILE A 146 1.52 -28.84 -1.33
CA ILE A 146 2.70 -29.11 -0.51
C ILE A 146 2.97 -28.07 0.59
N PHE A 147 2.24 -26.95 0.58
CA PHE A 147 2.41 -25.84 1.51
C PHE A 147 1.51 -25.89 2.73
N ILE A 148 0.55 -26.82 2.77
CA ILE A 148 -0.31 -27.01 3.95
C ILE A 148 0.60 -27.29 5.16
N PRO A 149 0.54 -26.47 6.21
CA PRO A 149 1.45 -26.58 7.34
C PRO A 149 1.15 -27.86 8.15
N THR A 150 2.23 -28.53 8.52
CA THR A 150 2.23 -29.78 9.29
C THR A 150 2.83 -29.60 10.68
N ASP A 151 3.80 -28.68 10.81
CA ASP A 151 4.41 -28.30 12.08
C ASP A 151 3.93 -26.90 12.50
N LEU A 152 3.05 -26.86 13.49
CA LEU A 152 2.51 -25.63 14.07
C LEU A 152 3.01 -25.44 15.51
N SER A 153 4.13 -26.08 15.87
CA SER A 153 4.73 -25.95 17.19
C SER A 153 5.28 -24.54 17.42
N LEU A 154 5.11 -24.05 18.66
CA LEU A 154 5.64 -22.76 19.08
C LEU A 154 7.06 -22.93 19.58
N LYS A 155 7.99 -22.16 19.01
CA LYS A 155 9.40 -22.11 19.40
C LYS A 155 9.55 -21.27 20.66
N ASN A 156 10.26 -21.78 21.65
CA ASN A 156 10.45 -21.11 22.92
C ASN A 156 11.79 -20.37 22.92
N VAL A 157 11.74 -19.04 22.79
CA VAL A 157 12.94 -18.19 22.81
C VAL A 157 13.17 -17.70 24.23
N GLU A 158 14.32 -18.05 24.81
CA GLU A 158 14.69 -17.70 26.20
C GLU A 158 14.81 -16.19 26.41
N GLU A 159 15.33 -15.46 25.40
CA GLU A 159 15.43 -14.01 25.41
C GLU A 159 14.11 -13.34 25.02
N LYS A 160 13.38 -12.87 26.03
CA LYS A 160 12.16 -12.07 25.84
C LYS A 160 12.51 -10.59 25.63
N THR A 161 13.00 -10.25 24.44
CA THR A 161 13.23 -8.83 24.08
C THR A 161 11.90 -8.16 23.71
N SER A 162 11.63 -6.99 24.29
CA SER A 162 10.42 -6.20 23.94
C SER A 162 10.56 -5.46 22.61
N PHE A 163 11.80 -5.25 22.15
CA PHE A 163 12.12 -4.50 20.94
C PHE A 163 12.97 -5.33 19.97
N PRO A 164 12.97 -4.95 18.67
CA PRO A 164 13.88 -5.53 17.70
C PRO A 164 15.34 -5.36 18.11
N CYS A 165 16.13 -6.41 17.92
CA CYS A 165 17.57 -6.41 18.10
C CYS A 165 18.26 -6.73 16.76
N MET A 166 19.55 -6.38 16.64
CA MET A 166 20.33 -6.68 15.44
C MET A 166 21.10 -7.99 15.66
N LEU A 167 20.76 -9.03 14.89
CA LEU A 167 21.46 -10.32 14.97
C LEU A 167 22.67 -10.39 14.04
N ARG A 168 22.58 -9.74 12.88
CA ARG A 168 23.60 -9.82 11.84
C ARG A 168 23.86 -8.47 11.20
N LYS A 169 25.13 -8.16 10.97
CA LYS A 169 25.58 -6.99 10.20
C LYS A 169 26.82 -7.35 9.39
N THR A 170 26.68 -7.35 8.07
CA THR A 170 27.77 -7.60 7.12
C THR A 170 27.85 -6.47 6.10
N LEU A 171 28.73 -6.61 5.11
CA LEU A 171 28.75 -5.72 3.94
C LEU A 171 27.60 -6.02 2.96
N PHE A 172 26.92 -7.16 3.10
CA PHE A 172 25.85 -7.61 2.21
C PHE A 172 24.47 -7.33 2.79
N SER A 173 24.32 -7.49 4.11
CA SER A 173 23.02 -7.41 4.76
C SER A 173 23.08 -6.93 6.21
N ARG A 174 21.90 -6.54 6.72
CA ARG A 174 21.64 -6.32 8.14
C ARG A 174 20.34 -7.01 8.53
N LEU A 175 20.38 -7.84 9.57
CA LEU A 175 19.21 -8.56 10.09
C LEU A 175 18.78 -7.98 11.43
N TRP A 176 17.57 -7.43 11.45
CA TRP A 176 16.81 -7.15 12.65
C TRP A 176 15.89 -8.32 12.99
N TYR A 177 15.75 -8.59 14.28
CA TYR A 177 14.99 -9.72 14.78
C TYR A 177 14.16 -9.35 15.99
N LYS A 178 12.94 -9.87 16.05
CA LYS A 178 12.11 -9.82 17.25
C LYS A 178 11.32 -11.14 17.42
N PRO A 179 11.47 -11.89 18.52
CA PRO A 179 10.65 -13.07 18.76
C PRO A 179 9.17 -12.70 18.98
N ASP A 180 8.28 -13.66 18.77
CA ASP A 180 6.89 -13.52 19.24
C ASP A 180 6.85 -13.60 20.77
N THR A 181 6.51 -12.48 21.41
CA THR A 181 6.38 -12.37 22.87
C THR A 181 4.93 -12.14 23.31
N MET A 182 3.97 -12.10 22.38
CA MET A 182 2.64 -11.55 22.63
C MET A 182 1.50 -12.38 22.05
N PHE A 183 1.66 -12.92 20.85
CA PHE A 183 0.58 -13.54 20.09
C PHE A 183 0.58 -15.06 20.25
N PHE A 184 1.76 -15.65 20.43
CA PHE A 184 1.97 -17.10 20.55
C PHE A 184 1.32 -17.86 19.40
N THR A 185 1.53 -17.36 18.18
CA THR A 185 1.01 -17.99 16.95
C THR A 185 2.13 -18.65 16.16
N PRO A 186 1.86 -19.74 15.41
CA PRO A 186 2.86 -20.42 14.59
C PRO A 186 3.12 -19.64 13.28
N LYS A 187 3.31 -18.32 13.39
CA LYS A 187 3.43 -17.40 12.26
C LYS A 187 4.72 -16.62 12.35
N VAL A 188 5.25 -16.30 11.17
CA VAL A 188 6.43 -15.46 11.00
C VAL A 188 6.12 -14.33 10.03
N PHE A 189 6.76 -13.19 10.26
CA PHE A 189 6.77 -12.03 9.42
C PHE A 189 8.21 -11.80 8.95
N ILE A 190 8.41 -11.81 7.64
CA ILE A 190 9.70 -11.60 7.00
C ILE A 190 9.57 -10.40 6.07
N LYS A 191 10.53 -9.48 6.18
CA LYS A 191 10.62 -8.33 5.30
C LYS A 191 12.06 -8.09 4.93
N MET A 192 12.33 -7.99 3.63
CA MET A 192 13.66 -7.80 3.07
C MET A 192 13.61 -6.68 2.07
N ASP A 193 14.38 -5.63 2.31
CA ASP A 193 14.46 -4.45 1.47
C ASP A 193 15.80 -4.43 0.75
N PHE A 194 15.76 -4.52 -0.57
CA PHE A 194 16.92 -4.55 -1.45
C PHE A 194 17.26 -3.13 -1.86
N HIS A 195 18.42 -2.67 -1.41
CA HIS A 195 18.94 -1.33 -1.69
C HIS A 195 19.84 -1.41 -2.92
N CYS A 196 19.29 -0.99 -4.05
CA CYS A 196 19.91 -1.01 -5.37
C CYS A 196 19.92 0.41 -5.95
N PRO A 197 21.01 1.21 -5.83
CA PRO A 197 20.99 2.63 -6.20
C PRO A 197 20.58 2.96 -7.63
N LEU A 198 20.73 2.02 -8.56
CA LEU A 198 20.35 2.22 -9.96
C LEU A 198 18.85 2.03 -10.20
N SER A 199 18.10 1.40 -9.29
CA SER A 199 16.69 1.04 -9.46
C SER A 199 15.77 2.22 -9.76
N ASN A 200 16.07 3.39 -9.21
CA ASN A 200 15.24 4.60 -9.32
C ASN A 200 16.06 5.80 -9.84
N SER A 201 17.17 5.54 -10.54
CA SER A 201 18.11 6.59 -10.98
C SER A 201 17.62 7.43 -12.17
N SER A 202 16.64 6.94 -12.91
CA SER A 202 15.94 7.61 -14.01
C SER A 202 14.52 7.05 -14.14
N PRO A 203 13.61 7.71 -14.90
CA PRO A 203 12.28 7.16 -15.19
C PRO A 203 12.35 5.76 -15.82
N GLU A 204 13.29 5.53 -16.75
CA GLU A 204 13.49 4.21 -17.38
C GLU A 204 13.89 3.16 -16.34
N SER A 205 14.78 3.51 -15.40
CA SER A 205 15.22 2.58 -14.37
C SER A 205 14.08 2.24 -13.39
N SER A 206 13.27 3.24 -13.01
CA SER A 206 12.08 3.05 -12.16
C SER A 206 11.11 2.07 -12.82
N VAL A 207 10.80 2.30 -14.10
CA VAL A 207 9.92 1.44 -14.89
C VAL A 207 10.48 0.03 -15.03
N LEU A 208 11.77 -0.13 -15.37
CA LEU A 208 12.40 -1.44 -15.49
C LEU A 208 12.40 -2.21 -14.15
N THR A 209 12.55 -1.51 -13.03
CA THR A 209 12.43 -2.11 -11.69
C THR A 209 10.99 -2.56 -11.40
N ASP A 210 9.97 -1.76 -11.74
CA ASP A 210 8.57 -2.19 -11.59
C ASP A 210 8.26 -3.40 -12.49
N VAL A 211 8.65 -3.36 -13.77
CA VAL A 211 8.51 -4.49 -14.71
C VAL A 211 9.17 -5.75 -14.14
N PHE A 212 10.39 -5.65 -13.62
CA PHE A 212 11.09 -6.76 -12.96
C PHE A 212 10.26 -7.37 -11.83
N THR A 213 9.81 -6.55 -10.88
CA THR A 213 9.07 -7.07 -9.71
C THR A 213 7.73 -7.68 -10.10
N ARG A 214 7.05 -7.14 -11.12
CA ARG A 214 5.81 -7.70 -11.67
C ARG A 214 6.03 -9.01 -12.39
N LEU A 215 7.07 -9.12 -13.21
CA LEU A 215 7.44 -10.37 -13.86
C LEU A 215 7.87 -11.43 -12.84
N LEU A 216 8.56 -11.03 -11.78
CA LEU A 216 8.92 -11.94 -10.70
C LEU A 216 7.67 -12.46 -9.99
N MET A 217 6.71 -11.60 -9.67
CA MET A 217 5.40 -12.02 -9.14
C MET A 217 4.68 -12.94 -10.11
N ASP A 218 4.67 -12.62 -11.41
CA ASP A 218 4.06 -13.42 -12.48
C ASP A 218 4.66 -14.83 -12.57
N TYR A 219 5.99 -14.94 -12.55
CA TYR A 219 6.69 -16.22 -12.64
C TYR A 219 6.54 -17.09 -11.40
N LEU A 220 6.39 -16.46 -10.24
CA LEU A 220 6.21 -17.15 -8.97
C LEU A 220 4.74 -17.54 -8.75
N ASN A 221 3.78 -16.93 -9.46
CA ASN A 221 2.36 -17.09 -9.19
C ASN A 221 1.90 -18.56 -9.26
N ASP A 222 2.34 -19.31 -10.27
CA ASP A 222 1.97 -20.72 -10.43
C ASP A 222 2.44 -21.59 -9.25
N TYR A 223 3.67 -21.36 -8.77
CA TYR A 223 4.22 -22.09 -7.63
C TYR A 223 3.68 -21.62 -6.28
N ALA A 224 3.52 -20.30 -6.11
CA ALA A 224 3.23 -19.68 -4.83
C ALA A 224 1.72 -19.51 -4.56
N TYR A 225 0.86 -19.76 -5.55
CA TYR A 225 -0.59 -19.81 -5.37
C TYR A 225 -0.98 -20.85 -4.29
N ASP A 226 -0.39 -22.04 -4.36
CA ASP A 226 -0.59 -23.09 -3.36
C ASP A 226 -0.15 -22.64 -1.96
N ALA A 227 0.93 -21.86 -1.88
CA ALA A 227 1.39 -21.27 -0.63
C ALA A 227 0.39 -20.27 -0.06
N GLU A 228 -0.17 -19.39 -0.89
CA GLU A 228 -1.17 -18.41 -0.47
C GLU A 228 -2.46 -19.08 0.03
N VAL A 229 -2.94 -20.10 -0.69
CA VAL A 229 -4.07 -20.94 -0.29
C VAL A 229 -3.81 -21.61 1.07
N ALA A 230 -2.57 -22.04 1.33
CA ALA A 230 -2.16 -22.63 2.60
C ALA A 230 -1.86 -21.59 3.72
N GLY A 231 -2.10 -20.30 3.49
CA GLY A 231 -1.92 -19.23 4.48
C GLY A 231 -0.50 -18.65 4.56
N LEU A 232 0.28 -18.80 3.49
CA LEU A 232 1.60 -18.18 3.30
C LEU A 232 1.53 -17.10 2.23
N TYR A 233 1.50 -15.85 2.66
CA TYR A 233 1.45 -14.71 1.76
C TYR A 233 2.85 -14.25 1.43
N TYR A 234 3.09 -13.90 0.17
CA TYR A 234 4.29 -13.20 -0.27
C TYR A 234 3.93 -12.01 -1.16
N ALA A 235 4.80 -11.03 -1.24
CA ALA A 235 4.72 -9.95 -2.20
C ALA A 235 6.11 -9.41 -2.51
N VAL A 236 6.39 -9.21 -3.80
CA VAL A 236 7.54 -8.44 -4.27
C VAL A 236 7.03 -7.16 -4.90
N ARG A 237 7.55 -6.02 -4.46
CA ARG A 237 7.12 -4.70 -4.95
C ARG A 237 8.32 -3.76 -5.10
N PRO A 238 8.29 -2.84 -6.07
CA PRO A 238 9.30 -1.80 -6.14
C PRO A 238 9.12 -0.86 -4.94
N ASN A 239 10.20 -0.21 -4.55
CA ASN A 239 10.17 0.86 -3.56
C ASN A 239 11.22 1.93 -3.89
N ASP A 240 11.35 2.93 -3.02
CA ASP A 240 12.26 4.06 -3.21
C ASP A 240 13.76 3.70 -3.11
N THR A 241 14.09 2.46 -2.73
CA THR A 241 15.47 1.98 -2.63
C THR A 241 15.84 0.89 -3.63
N GLY A 242 14.86 0.35 -4.36
CA GLY A 242 15.01 -0.90 -5.12
C GLY A 242 13.69 -1.65 -5.11
N PHE A 243 13.68 -2.78 -4.43
CA PHE A 243 12.48 -3.60 -4.29
C PHE A 243 12.45 -4.28 -2.93
N GLN A 244 11.27 -4.72 -2.54
CA GLN A 244 11.02 -5.31 -1.23
C GLN A 244 10.31 -6.64 -1.38
N VAL A 245 10.83 -7.65 -0.69
CA VAL A 245 10.18 -8.95 -0.49
C VAL A 245 9.53 -8.93 0.89
N THR A 246 8.22 -9.17 0.94
CA THR A 246 7.48 -9.33 2.20
C THR A 246 6.84 -10.71 2.20
N MET A 247 6.97 -11.45 3.30
CA MET A 247 6.35 -12.76 3.48
C MET A 247 5.74 -12.87 4.87
N VAL A 248 4.52 -13.38 4.95
CA VAL A 248 3.76 -13.47 6.21
C VAL A 248 2.91 -14.73 6.20
N GLY A 249 2.95 -15.52 7.25
CA GLY A 249 2.13 -16.72 7.35
C GLY A 249 2.72 -17.74 8.30
N TYR A 250 2.31 -19.01 8.17
CA TYR A 250 2.80 -20.10 9.01
C TYR A 250 4.31 -20.34 8.88
N ASN A 251 5.00 -20.67 9.97
CA ASN A 251 6.47 -20.79 9.93
C ASN A 251 6.99 -22.07 9.23
N ASP A 252 6.25 -23.18 9.22
CA ASP A 252 6.69 -24.50 8.71
C ASP A 252 7.31 -24.42 7.30
N LYS A 253 6.50 -24.06 6.30
CA LYS A 253 6.93 -24.02 4.89
C LYS A 253 7.44 -22.66 4.42
N MET A 254 7.62 -21.70 5.36
CA MET A 254 8.08 -20.34 5.03
C MET A 254 9.46 -20.35 4.39
N ARG A 255 10.38 -21.17 4.90
CA ARG A 255 11.74 -21.28 4.37
C ARG A 255 11.73 -21.79 2.92
N THR A 256 10.95 -22.82 2.62
CA THR A 256 10.81 -23.35 1.26
C THR A 256 10.34 -22.28 0.29
N LEU A 257 9.31 -21.50 0.67
CA LEU A 257 8.82 -20.42 -0.18
C LEU A 257 9.89 -19.33 -0.36
N LEU A 258 10.60 -18.95 0.71
CA LEU A 258 11.64 -17.92 0.67
C LEU A 258 12.81 -18.33 -0.22
N ASP A 259 13.28 -19.58 -0.09
CA ASP A 259 14.35 -20.13 -0.91
C ASP A 259 13.96 -20.13 -2.40
N THR A 260 12.70 -20.46 -2.73
CA THR A 260 12.19 -20.36 -4.11
C THR A 260 12.17 -18.93 -4.62
N VAL A 261 11.70 -17.97 -3.81
CA VAL A 261 11.66 -16.54 -4.20
C VAL A 261 13.08 -16.01 -4.44
N ILE A 262 14.01 -16.28 -3.53
CA ILE A 262 15.39 -15.82 -3.61
C ILE A 262 16.14 -16.51 -4.75
N GLY A 263 15.94 -17.81 -4.95
CA GLY A 263 16.45 -18.53 -6.11
C GLY A 263 15.94 -17.93 -7.43
N LYS A 264 14.65 -17.57 -7.50
CA LYS A 264 14.07 -16.95 -8.70
C LYS A 264 14.58 -15.54 -8.96
N ILE A 265 14.98 -14.80 -7.93
CA ILE A 265 15.68 -13.51 -8.06
C ILE A 265 17.10 -13.73 -8.60
N ALA A 266 17.82 -14.75 -8.10
CA ALA A 266 19.18 -15.05 -8.50
C ALA A 266 19.28 -15.51 -9.97
N ASP A 267 18.35 -16.38 -10.39
CA ASP A 267 18.29 -17.00 -11.71
C ASP A 267 17.17 -16.39 -12.58
N PHE A 268 16.97 -15.08 -12.47
CA PHE A 268 15.91 -14.40 -13.19
C PHE A 268 16.20 -14.34 -14.70
N GLU A 269 15.25 -14.80 -15.52
CA GLU A 269 15.32 -14.79 -16.98
C GLU A 269 14.13 -14.02 -17.55
N VAL A 270 14.39 -13.10 -18.49
CA VAL A 270 13.34 -12.29 -19.11
C VAL A 270 12.67 -13.08 -20.23
N LYS A 271 11.38 -13.37 -20.08
CA LYS A 271 10.56 -13.96 -21.15
C LYS A 271 9.86 -12.85 -21.95
N ILE A 272 10.10 -12.79 -23.26
CA ILE A 272 9.63 -11.72 -24.17
C ILE A 272 8.10 -11.61 -24.20
N ASP A 273 7.40 -12.75 -24.24
CA ASP A 273 5.94 -12.84 -24.23
C ASP A 273 5.36 -12.27 -22.93
N ARG A 274 5.93 -12.67 -21.77
CA ARG A 274 5.49 -12.17 -20.46
C ARG A 274 5.81 -10.70 -20.26
N PHE A 275 6.98 -10.24 -20.73
CA PHE A 275 7.34 -8.82 -20.73
C PHE A 275 6.29 -7.99 -21.48
N SER A 276 5.84 -8.46 -22.64
CA SER A 276 4.84 -7.75 -23.46
C SER A 276 3.50 -7.62 -22.72
N VAL A 277 3.05 -8.67 -22.03
CA VAL A 277 1.81 -8.64 -21.22
C VAL A 277 1.93 -7.66 -20.05
N ILE A 278 3.06 -7.67 -19.33
CA ILE A 278 3.30 -6.75 -18.21
C ILE A 278 3.40 -5.31 -18.72
N LYS A 279 4.11 -5.07 -19.83
CA LYS A 279 4.20 -3.75 -20.48
C LYS A 279 2.81 -3.23 -20.85
N GLU A 280 1.96 -4.04 -21.49
CA GLU A 280 0.59 -3.63 -21.83
C GLU A 280 -0.22 -3.26 -20.58
N THR A 281 -0.12 -4.08 -19.53
CA THR A 281 -0.83 -3.86 -18.26
C THR A 281 -0.36 -2.57 -17.57
N MET A 282 0.95 -2.31 -17.56
CA MET A 282 1.52 -1.08 -17.00
C MET A 282 1.16 0.15 -17.83
N THR A 283 1.19 0.07 -19.16
CA THR A 283 0.75 1.16 -20.06
C THR A 283 -0.69 1.57 -19.73
N LYS A 284 -1.61 0.59 -19.65
CA LYS A 284 -3.00 0.86 -19.23
C LYS A 284 -3.07 1.45 -17.83
N GLY A 285 -2.23 0.99 -16.90
CA GLY A 285 -2.14 1.52 -15.55
C GLY A 285 -1.76 3.01 -15.51
N TYR A 286 -0.77 3.42 -16.31
CA TYR A 286 -0.36 4.81 -16.45
C TYR A 286 -1.41 5.65 -17.18
N GLU A 287 -1.98 5.16 -18.28
CA GLU A 287 -3.04 5.85 -19.00
C GLU A 287 -4.29 6.06 -18.14
N ASN A 288 -4.58 5.11 -17.24
CA ASN A 288 -5.68 5.20 -16.29
C ASN A 288 -5.41 6.15 -15.13
N PHE A 289 -4.18 6.67 -14.98
CA PHE A 289 -3.85 7.66 -13.96
C PHE A 289 -4.77 8.89 -14.07
N LYS A 290 -5.12 9.31 -15.29
CA LYS A 290 -6.01 10.46 -15.53
C LYS A 290 -7.41 10.29 -14.94
N PHE A 291 -7.88 9.05 -14.77
CA PHE A 291 -9.20 8.74 -14.21
C PHE A 291 -9.21 8.63 -12.69
N ARG A 292 -8.05 8.81 -12.02
CA ARG A 292 -8.01 8.94 -10.57
C ARG A 292 -8.76 10.19 -10.13
N GLN A 293 -9.43 10.09 -8.97
CA GLN A 293 -10.18 11.21 -8.44
C GLN A 293 -9.27 12.42 -8.15
N PRO A 294 -9.75 13.67 -8.27
CA PRO A 294 -8.98 14.89 -8.07
C PRO A 294 -8.17 14.92 -6.77
N TYR A 295 -8.71 14.41 -5.66
CA TYR A 295 -7.96 14.36 -4.39
C TYR A 295 -6.73 13.44 -4.44
N GLN A 296 -6.80 12.35 -5.22
CA GLN A 296 -5.69 11.42 -5.40
C GLN A 296 -4.60 12.07 -6.27
N GLN A 297 -5.00 12.85 -7.29
CA GLN A 297 -4.07 13.65 -8.10
C GLN A 297 -3.41 14.74 -7.24
N ALA A 298 -4.14 15.37 -6.32
CA ALA A 298 -3.58 16.34 -5.39
C ALA A 298 -2.54 15.72 -4.45
N MET A 299 -2.82 14.52 -3.91
CA MET A 299 -1.87 13.76 -3.10
C MET A 299 -0.61 13.37 -3.87
N TYR A 300 -0.77 12.92 -5.11
CA TYR A 300 0.34 12.58 -6.00
C TYR A 300 1.24 13.79 -6.27
N ASN A 301 0.66 14.94 -6.66
CA ASN A 301 1.43 16.16 -6.93
C ASN A 301 2.13 16.69 -5.67
N CYS A 302 1.51 16.55 -4.50
CA CYS A 302 2.15 16.87 -3.21
C CYS A 302 3.41 16.03 -3.00
N THR A 303 3.35 14.71 -3.22
CA THR A 303 4.52 13.83 -3.15
C THR A 303 5.59 14.21 -4.18
N LEU A 304 5.19 14.48 -5.43
CA LEU A 304 6.11 14.86 -6.50
C LEU A 304 6.88 16.16 -6.20
N ILE A 305 6.22 17.14 -5.56
CA ILE A 305 6.81 18.42 -5.15
C ILE A 305 7.76 18.25 -3.95
N LEU A 306 7.41 17.40 -2.99
CA LEU A 306 8.10 17.32 -1.71
C LEU A 306 9.24 16.30 -1.69
N GLU A 307 9.13 15.17 -2.37
CA GLU A 307 10.14 14.11 -2.36
C GLU A 307 11.25 14.39 -3.39
N GLU A 308 12.51 14.23 -2.98
CA GLU A 308 13.67 14.55 -3.82
C GLU A 308 13.77 13.66 -5.08
N GLN A 309 13.53 12.36 -4.94
CA GLN A 309 13.79 11.35 -5.97
C GLN A 309 12.49 10.67 -6.41
N THR A 310 11.64 11.45 -7.06
CA THR A 310 10.39 10.99 -7.68
C THR A 310 10.28 11.45 -9.12
N TRP A 311 9.75 10.56 -9.95
CA TRP A 311 9.50 10.74 -11.38
C TRP A 311 8.01 10.92 -11.64
N PRO A 312 7.62 11.74 -12.62
CA PRO A 312 6.22 11.89 -12.95
C PRO A 312 5.73 10.74 -13.85
N TRP A 313 4.47 10.37 -13.71
CA TRP A 313 3.87 9.21 -14.38
C TRP A 313 3.94 9.28 -15.91
N ASP A 314 3.96 10.48 -16.49
CA ASP A 314 4.03 10.72 -17.94
C ASP A 314 5.45 10.53 -18.49
N GLU A 315 6.48 10.90 -17.73
CA GLU A 315 7.87 10.52 -18.05
C GLU A 315 8.05 9.00 -17.94
N GLU A 316 7.48 8.34 -16.93
CA GLU A 316 7.51 6.88 -16.79
C GLU A 316 6.75 6.18 -17.93
N LEU A 317 5.60 6.71 -18.35
CA LEU A 317 4.85 6.20 -19.50
C LEU A 317 5.66 6.36 -20.80
N ALA A 318 6.25 7.54 -21.03
CA ALA A 318 7.07 7.81 -22.21
C ALA A 318 8.32 6.89 -22.26
N ALA A 319 8.94 6.65 -21.11
CA ALA A 319 9.99 5.65 -20.97
C ALA A 319 9.49 4.25 -21.34
N LEU A 320 8.39 3.79 -20.72
CA LEU A 320 7.81 2.47 -20.96
C LEU A 320 7.52 2.20 -22.44
N SER A 321 6.99 3.19 -23.17
CA SER A 321 6.68 3.05 -24.59
C SER A 321 7.88 2.54 -25.42
N ASN A 322 9.09 2.99 -25.09
CA ASN A 322 10.31 2.68 -25.83
C ASN A 322 11.07 1.45 -25.31
N LEU A 323 10.67 0.88 -24.16
CA LEU A 323 11.36 -0.26 -23.56
C LEU A 323 10.97 -1.59 -24.20
N GLU A 324 11.97 -2.45 -24.39
CA GLU A 324 11.86 -3.82 -24.88
C GLU A 324 12.46 -4.80 -23.84
N ALA A 325 12.19 -6.10 -24.01
CA ALA A 325 12.68 -7.15 -23.10
C ALA A 325 14.22 -7.10 -22.91
N ARG A 326 14.98 -6.87 -23.99
CA ARG A 326 16.45 -6.71 -23.93
C ARG A 326 16.92 -5.60 -23.00
N ASN A 327 16.14 -4.52 -22.86
CA ASN A 327 16.52 -3.42 -21.97
C ASN A 327 16.49 -3.87 -20.51
N LEU A 328 15.54 -4.76 -20.17
CA LEU A 328 15.46 -5.36 -18.84
C LEU A 328 16.60 -6.37 -18.64
N GLU A 329 16.87 -7.22 -19.63
CA GLU A 329 18.00 -8.18 -19.60
C GLU A 329 19.33 -7.47 -19.33
N ASP A 330 19.59 -6.35 -19.99
CA ASP A 330 20.80 -5.55 -19.80
C ASP A 330 20.81 -4.78 -18.47
N PHE A 331 19.64 -4.38 -17.96
CA PHE A 331 19.50 -3.57 -16.75
C PHE A 331 19.66 -4.38 -15.47
N LEU A 332 19.08 -5.59 -15.40
CA LEU A 332 19.03 -6.38 -14.17
C LEU A 332 20.41 -6.68 -13.56
N PRO A 333 21.41 -7.17 -14.32
CA PRO A 333 22.74 -7.40 -13.78
C PRO A 333 23.38 -6.12 -13.24
N ARG A 334 23.15 -4.97 -13.89
CA ARG A 334 23.67 -3.66 -13.45
C ARG A 334 23.00 -3.20 -12.17
N MET A 335 21.67 -3.32 -12.09
CA MET A 335 20.89 -2.97 -10.90
C MET A 335 21.33 -3.79 -9.69
N LEU A 336 21.46 -5.11 -9.85
CA LEU A 336 21.81 -6.03 -8.76
C LEU A 336 23.30 -5.99 -8.40
N ALA A 337 24.19 -5.54 -9.30
CA ALA A 337 25.63 -5.47 -9.07
C ALA A 337 26.04 -4.62 -7.86
N LYS A 338 25.16 -3.76 -7.34
CA LYS A 338 25.38 -3.02 -6.09
C LYS A 338 24.15 -3.13 -5.21
N THR A 339 24.18 -4.12 -4.34
CA THR A 339 23.03 -4.48 -3.50
C THR A 339 23.45 -4.53 -2.03
N PHE A 340 22.57 -4.02 -1.18
CA PHE A 340 22.56 -4.26 0.26
C PHE A 340 21.16 -4.67 0.70
N ILE A 341 21.04 -5.60 1.63
CA ILE A 341 19.74 -6.16 2.05
C ILE A 341 19.46 -5.80 3.51
N GLU A 342 18.41 -5.01 3.75
CA GLU A 342 17.89 -4.74 5.08
C GLU A 342 16.77 -5.74 5.41
N CYS A 343 17.04 -6.67 6.32
CA CYS A 343 16.12 -7.74 6.72
C CYS A 343 15.49 -7.44 8.08
N TYR A 344 14.21 -7.74 8.23
CA TYR A 344 13.50 -7.79 9.50
C TYR A 344 12.65 -9.06 9.60
N PHE A 345 12.99 -9.88 10.59
CA PHE A 345 12.35 -11.17 10.84
C PHE A 345 11.68 -11.11 12.20
N ALA A 346 10.40 -11.42 12.28
CA ALA A 346 9.67 -11.43 13.53
C ALA A 346 8.72 -12.62 13.63
N GLY A 347 8.50 -13.14 14.83
CA GLY A 347 7.50 -14.18 15.10
C GLY A 347 8.06 -15.50 15.58
N ASN A 348 7.41 -16.59 15.18
CA ASN A 348 7.74 -17.96 15.55
C ASN A 348 8.96 -18.49 14.78
N ILE A 349 10.13 -17.92 15.04
CA ILE A 349 11.40 -18.28 14.41
C ILE A 349 12.53 -18.09 15.44
N GLU A 350 13.44 -19.06 15.52
CA GLU A 350 14.57 -18.96 16.45
C GLU A 350 15.63 -17.96 15.95
N PRO A 351 16.40 -17.31 16.85
CA PRO A 351 17.43 -16.34 16.44
C PRO A 351 18.49 -16.97 15.51
N SER A 352 18.94 -18.19 15.85
CA SER A 352 19.93 -18.96 15.08
C SER A 352 19.40 -19.36 13.69
N GLU A 353 18.11 -19.71 13.61
CA GLU A 353 17.43 -20.01 12.37
C GLU A 353 17.30 -18.77 11.48
N ALA A 354 16.85 -17.64 12.03
CA ALA A 354 16.76 -16.38 11.30
C ALA A 354 18.14 -15.94 10.75
N GLU A 355 19.19 -16.07 11.56
CA GLU A 355 20.55 -15.77 11.10
C GLU A 355 21.01 -16.75 10.01
N SER A 356 20.77 -18.05 10.18
CA SER A 356 21.12 -19.08 9.19
C SER A 356 20.41 -18.85 7.85
N VAL A 357 19.15 -18.43 7.87
CA VAL A 357 18.40 -18.09 6.65
C VAL A 357 19.04 -16.90 5.93
N VAL A 358 19.40 -15.83 6.64
CA VAL A 358 20.07 -14.68 6.01
C VAL A 358 21.47 -15.04 5.51
N GLN A 359 22.22 -15.87 6.24
CA GLN A 359 23.50 -16.40 5.77
C GLN A 359 23.35 -17.23 4.48
N HIS A 360 22.28 -18.03 4.39
CA HIS A 360 21.97 -18.80 3.18
C HIS A 360 21.65 -17.90 1.99
N ILE A 361 20.83 -16.86 2.21
CA ILE A 361 20.50 -15.84 1.20
C ILE A 361 21.77 -15.11 0.72
N GLU A 362 22.66 -14.73 1.65
CA GLU A 362 23.96 -14.14 1.28
C GLU A 362 24.78 -15.11 0.42
N GLY A 363 24.73 -16.41 0.74
CA GLY A 363 25.32 -17.51 -0.03
C GLY A 363 24.84 -17.54 -1.48
N ILE A 364 23.51 -17.57 -1.68
CA ILE A 364 22.89 -17.60 -3.01
C ILE A 364 23.22 -16.32 -3.77
N LEU A 365 22.96 -15.16 -3.16
CA LEU A 365 22.94 -13.89 -3.87
C LEU A 365 24.31 -13.27 -4.07
N PHE A 366 25.29 -13.45 -3.17
CA PHE A 366 26.58 -12.74 -3.24
C PHE A 366 27.78 -13.67 -3.41
N ASN A 367 27.73 -14.88 -2.85
CA ASN A 367 28.89 -15.78 -2.79
C ASN A 367 28.91 -16.84 -3.91
N SER A 368 27.81 -17.00 -4.67
CA SER A 368 27.79 -17.87 -5.84
C SER A 368 28.77 -17.39 -6.92
N SER A 369 29.45 -18.32 -7.62
CA SER A 369 30.35 -17.99 -8.73
C SER A 369 29.63 -17.32 -9.91
N THR A 370 28.33 -17.53 -10.05
CA THR A 370 27.46 -16.92 -11.07
C THR A 370 26.76 -15.67 -10.58
N SER A 371 26.99 -15.25 -9.32
CA SER A 371 26.31 -14.11 -8.72
C SER A 371 26.66 -12.79 -9.41
N VAL A 372 25.61 -12.09 -9.83
CA VAL A 372 25.67 -10.70 -10.27
C VAL A 372 25.78 -9.73 -9.09
N CYS A 373 25.26 -10.05 -7.90
CA CYS A 373 25.25 -9.13 -6.78
C CYS A 373 26.63 -8.91 -6.18
N LYS A 374 26.95 -7.66 -5.86
CA LYS A 374 28.12 -7.27 -5.05
C LYS A 374 27.69 -6.31 -3.95
N SER A 375 28.47 -6.27 -2.87
CA SER A 375 28.20 -5.41 -1.71
C SER A 375 28.11 -3.94 -2.11
N LEU A 376 27.08 -3.26 -1.63
CA LEU A 376 26.96 -1.81 -1.72
C LEU A 376 27.89 -1.13 -0.68
N PRO A 377 28.79 -0.21 -1.09
CA PRO A 377 29.59 0.54 -0.14
C PRO A 377 28.70 1.46 0.73
N PRO A 378 29.01 1.66 2.03
CA PRO A 378 28.22 2.51 2.91
C PRO A 378 27.98 3.95 2.41
N SER A 379 28.93 4.52 1.68
CA SER A 379 28.80 5.87 1.08
C SER A 379 27.79 5.94 -0.07
N GLN A 380 27.32 4.80 -0.57
CA GLN A 380 26.31 4.69 -1.62
C GLN A 380 24.94 4.24 -1.07
N HIS A 381 24.80 4.14 0.25
CA HIS A 381 23.49 3.88 0.86
C HIS A 381 22.53 5.01 0.54
N LEU A 382 21.34 4.65 0.07
CA LEU A 382 20.35 5.60 -0.39
C LEU A 382 19.78 6.40 0.79
N THR A 383 19.64 7.70 0.56
CA THR A 383 19.02 8.63 1.50
C THR A 383 17.67 9.06 0.98
N LYS A 384 16.68 9.20 1.87
CA LYS A 384 15.41 9.82 1.54
C LYS A 384 15.30 11.20 2.18
N ARG A 385 15.09 12.22 1.36
CA ARG A 385 15.06 13.63 1.77
C ARG A 385 13.81 14.32 1.22
N ILE A 386 13.33 15.28 2.01
CA ILE A 386 12.09 16.02 1.74
C ILE A 386 12.42 17.51 1.61
N VAL A 387 11.77 18.19 0.68
CA VAL A 387 11.87 19.64 0.49
C VAL A 387 11.47 20.38 1.77
N LYS A 388 12.31 21.31 2.20
CA LYS A 388 12.07 22.21 3.32
C LYS A 388 11.43 23.49 2.80
N LEU A 389 10.14 23.64 3.12
CA LEU A 389 9.37 24.83 2.77
C LEU A 389 9.83 26.04 3.61
N GLU A 390 9.74 27.22 3.01
CA GLU A 390 10.06 28.50 3.63
C GLU A 390 8.98 28.95 4.61
N ARG A 391 9.39 29.65 5.68
CA ARG A 391 8.50 30.17 6.72
C ARG A 391 7.81 31.43 6.23
N GLY A 392 6.53 31.60 6.55
CA GLY A 392 5.76 32.80 6.23
C GLY A 392 5.48 33.02 4.74
N LEU A 393 5.85 32.07 3.87
CA LEU A 393 5.58 32.10 2.44
C LEU A 393 4.59 30.98 2.07
N ARG A 394 3.51 31.32 1.38
CA ARG A 394 2.52 30.35 0.90
C ARG A 394 2.91 29.82 -0.48
N TYR A 395 3.22 28.53 -0.58
CA TYR A 395 3.36 27.89 -1.89
C TYR A 395 2.02 27.35 -2.36
N TYR A 396 1.72 27.50 -3.64
CA TYR A 396 0.56 26.85 -4.24
C TYR A 396 0.86 26.34 -5.65
N TYR A 397 0.25 25.20 -5.99
CA TYR A 397 0.37 24.56 -7.29
C TYR A 397 -1.03 24.35 -7.89
N PRO A 398 -1.48 25.25 -8.78
CA PRO A 398 -2.71 25.05 -9.54
C PRO A 398 -2.44 24.13 -10.73
N ALA A 399 -3.29 23.12 -10.91
CA ALA A 399 -3.28 22.24 -12.07
C ALA A 399 -4.71 21.88 -12.46
N MET A 400 -4.93 21.66 -13.76
CA MET A 400 -6.18 21.04 -14.22
C MET A 400 -6.21 19.57 -13.86
N CYS A 401 -7.41 19.07 -13.54
CA CYS A 401 -7.68 17.65 -13.45
C CYS A 401 -7.39 17.02 -14.81
N LEU A 402 -6.65 15.92 -14.81
CA LEU A 402 -6.29 15.21 -16.04
C LEU A 402 -7.53 14.67 -16.78
N ASN A 403 -8.58 14.27 -16.04
CA ASN A 403 -9.89 13.98 -16.61
C ASN A 403 -10.78 15.22 -16.52
N GLN A 404 -10.88 15.98 -17.61
CA GLN A 404 -11.70 17.19 -17.68
C GLN A 404 -13.21 16.91 -17.58
N GLN A 405 -13.65 15.66 -17.76
CA GLN A 405 -15.04 15.26 -17.54
C GLN A 405 -15.38 15.11 -16.06
N ASP A 406 -14.37 15.02 -15.17
CA ASP A 406 -14.62 15.01 -13.74
C ASP A 406 -14.98 16.43 -13.28
N GLU A 407 -16.23 16.60 -12.88
CA GLU A 407 -16.77 17.85 -12.37
C GLU A 407 -16.14 18.25 -11.03
N ASN A 408 -15.58 17.30 -10.28
CA ASN A 408 -15.00 17.56 -8.97
C ASN A 408 -13.65 18.28 -9.10
N SER A 409 -13.43 19.22 -8.18
CA SER A 409 -12.13 19.81 -7.90
C SER A 409 -11.63 19.39 -6.53
N SER A 410 -10.33 19.50 -6.28
CA SER A 410 -9.77 19.16 -4.98
C SER A 410 -8.69 20.12 -4.51
N LEU A 411 -8.68 20.31 -3.20
CA LEU A 411 -7.62 20.95 -2.47
C LEU A 411 -6.92 19.94 -1.56
N LEU A 412 -5.58 19.94 -1.60
CA LEU A 412 -4.74 19.46 -0.51
C LEU A 412 -3.98 20.64 0.09
N HIS A 413 -4.37 21.04 1.31
CA HIS A 413 -3.70 22.09 2.08
C HIS A 413 -2.76 21.44 3.10
N TYR A 414 -1.46 21.48 2.84
CA TYR A 414 -0.43 20.88 3.70
C TYR A 414 0.33 21.95 4.48
N ILE A 415 0.39 21.78 5.80
CA ILE A 415 1.19 22.57 6.72
C ILE A 415 2.36 21.70 7.17
N GLN A 416 3.56 22.00 6.66
CA GLN A 416 4.80 21.32 7.04
C GLN A 416 5.31 21.89 8.37
N ILE A 417 5.55 21.04 9.36
CA ILE A 417 5.85 21.51 10.73
C ILE A 417 7.32 21.27 11.05
N HIS A 418 7.70 20.02 11.30
CA HIS A 418 9.01 19.67 11.86
C HIS A 418 9.54 18.33 11.33
N GLN A 419 10.81 18.06 11.61
CA GLN A 419 11.41 16.73 11.45
C GLN A 419 11.38 16.00 12.80
N ASP A 420 11.22 14.67 12.79
CA ASP A 420 10.88 13.80 13.93
C ASP A 420 11.51 14.25 15.27
N ASP A 421 10.67 14.80 16.14
CA ASP A 421 11.01 15.30 17.47
C ASP A 421 9.92 14.85 18.44
N LEU A 422 10.30 14.35 19.61
CA LEU A 422 9.37 13.71 20.54
C LEU A 422 8.24 14.66 20.98
N LYS A 423 8.59 15.88 21.37
CA LYS A 423 7.63 16.84 21.92
C LYS A 423 6.72 17.38 20.81
N GLN A 424 7.30 17.75 19.67
CA GLN A 424 6.54 18.23 18.52
C GLN A 424 5.63 17.14 17.93
N ASN A 425 6.06 15.87 17.98
CA ASN A 425 5.23 14.72 17.58
C ASN A 425 3.95 14.64 18.42
N VAL A 426 4.06 14.67 19.75
CA VAL A 426 2.88 14.54 20.62
C VAL A 426 1.95 15.74 20.51
N LEU A 427 2.51 16.95 20.35
CA LEU A 427 1.73 18.18 20.11
C LEU A 427 0.96 18.12 18.79
N LEU A 428 1.60 17.73 17.69
CA LEU A 428 0.94 17.55 16.40
C LEU A 428 -0.15 16.49 16.44
N GLN A 429 0.14 15.36 17.10
CA GLN A 429 -0.82 14.27 17.23
C GLN A 429 -2.04 14.69 18.04
N LEU A 430 -1.83 15.37 19.16
CA LEU A 430 -2.92 15.89 20.00
C LEU A 430 -3.73 16.95 19.26
N LEU A 431 -3.06 17.90 18.59
CA LEU A 431 -3.73 18.90 17.76
C LEU A 431 -4.62 18.24 16.70
N ALA A 432 -4.13 17.20 16.03
CA ALA A 432 -4.90 16.47 15.03
C ALA A 432 -6.11 15.75 15.65
N VAL A 433 -6.00 15.17 16.85
CA VAL A 433 -7.14 14.57 17.57
C VAL A 433 -8.20 15.63 17.87
N VAL A 434 -7.80 16.75 18.48
CA VAL A 434 -8.70 17.84 18.86
C VAL A 434 -9.38 18.45 17.62
N ALA A 435 -8.62 18.74 16.57
CA ALA A 435 -9.14 19.45 15.39
C ALA A 435 -9.97 18.57 14.46
N LYS A 436 -9.92 17.23 14.58
CA LYS A 436 -10.54 16.30 13.63
C LYS A 436 -12.06 16.45 13.56
N GLN A 437 -12.75 16.44 14.70
CA GLN A 437 -14.22 16.54 14.72
C GLN A 437 -14.69 17.95 14.32
N PRO A 438 -14.10 19.06 14.83
CA PRO A 438 -14.46 20.41 14.39
C PRO A 438 -14.22 20.63 12.89
N ALA A 439 -13.10 20.15 12.34
CA ALA A 439 -12.81 20.28 10.91
C ALA A 439 -13.85 19.54 10.05
N PHE A 440 -14.19 18.30 10.42
CA PHE A 440 -15.21 17.53 9.72
C PHE A 440 -16.59 18.19 9.81
N HIS A 441 -16.98 18.61 11.02
CA HIS A 441 -18.27 19.26 11.23
C HIS A 441 -18.38 20.57 10.44
N GLN A 442 -17.39 21.44 10.53
CA GLN A 442 -17.43 22.74 9.86
C GLN A 442 -17.35 22.59 8.33
N LEU A 443 -16.34 21.88 7.81
CA LEU A 443 -16.06 21.85 6.37
C LEU A 443 -17.02 20.92 5.61
N ARG A 444 -17.53 19.85 6.24
CA ARG A 444 -18.46 18.90 5.60
C ARG A 444 -19.90 19.02 6.07
N SER A 445 -20.18 19.09 7.37
CA SER A 445 -21.58 19.09 7.84
C SER A 445 -22.25 20.46 7.70
N VAL A 446 -21.55 21.54 8.07
CA VAL A 446 -22.09 22.91 8.07
C VAL A 446 -21.95 23.56 6.70
N GLU A 447 -20.73 23.63 6.16
CA GLU A 447 -20.46 24.29 4.88
C GLU A 447 -20.75 23.43 3.65
N GLN A 448 -20.93 22.11 3.86
CA GLN A 448 -21.25 21.16 2.80
C GLN A 448 -20.29 21.24 1.60
N LEU A 449 -19.00 21.47 1.86
CA LEU A 449 -18.01 21.66 0.78
C LEU A 449 -17.84 20.40 -0.07
N GLY A 450 -18.10 19.23 0.48
CA GLY A 450 -18.16 17.98 -0.27
C GLY A 450 -18.16 16.75 0.61
N TYR A 451 -18.35 15.59 -0.01
CA TYR A 451 -18.30 14.32 0.71
C TYR A 451 -16.91 14.05 1.29
N ILE A 452 -15.84 14.38 0.56
CA ILE A 452 -14.47 14.23 1.07
C ILE A 452 -14.06 15.55 1.73
N ALA A 453 -14.00 15.57 3.05
CA ALA A 453 -13.35 16.62 3.84
C ALA A 453 -12.63 15.93 5.01
N LEU A 454 -11.29 15.85 4.91
CA LEU A 454 -10.47 15.05 5.81
C LEU A 454 -9.37 15.92 6.42
N LEU A 455 -9.18 15.79 7.73
CA LEU A 455 -7.97 16.24 8.42
C LEU A 455 -7.12 15.03 8.77
N ARG A 456 -5.84 15.03 8.35
CA ARG A 456 -4.91 13.93 8.65
C ARG A 456 -3.51 14.46 8.95
N GLN A 457 -2.75 13.67 9.69
CA GLN A 457 -1.30 13.86 9.77
C GLN A 457 -0.64 13.29 8.51
N ARG A 458 0.50 13.86 8.13
CA ARG A 458 1.40 13.35 7.10
C ARG A 458 2.79 13.15 7.70
N ASN A 459 3.44 12.04 7.36
CA ASN A 459 4.82 11.74 7.73
C ASN A 459 5.58 11.23 6.51
N ASP A 460 6.49 12.03 5.99
CA ASP A 460 7.37 11.67 4.89
C ASP A 460 8.79 11.52 5.44
N SER A 461 9.21 10.28 5.73
CA SER A 461 10.57 9.97 6.20
C SER A 461 11.00 10.78 7.44
N GLY A 462 10.07 10.97 8.38
CA GLY A 462 10.28 11.73 9.59
C GLY A 462 9.95 13.21 9.48
N VAL A 463 9.68 13.77 8.28
CA VAL A 463 9.14 15.13 8.14
C VAL A 463 7.63 15.09 8.30
N ARG A 464 7.12 15.78 9.32
CA ARG A 464 5.74 15.68 9.74
C ARG A 464 4.97 16.98 9.52
N GLY A 465 3.68 16.83 9.29
CA GLY A 465 2.78 17.95 9.14
C GLY A 465 1.31 17.58 9.21
N LEU A 466 0.46 18.60 9.06
CA LEU A 466 -0.99 18.52 9.07
C LEU A 466 -1.52 18.76 7.67
N GLN A 467 -2.45 17.95 7.18
CA GLN A 467 -3.05 18.14 5.86
C GLN A 467 -4.58 18.10 5.90
N PHE A 468 -5.19 19.04 5.18
CA PHE A 468 -6.62 19.04 4.86
C PHE A 468 -6.79 18.58 3.41
N ILE A 469 -7.69 17.64 3.18
CA ILE A 469 -8.03 17.15 1.85
C ILE A 469 -9.52 17.36 1.64
N ILE A 470 -9.88 18.17 0.65
CA ILE A 470 -11.26 18.47 0.31
C ILE A 470 -11.48 18.16 -1.17
N GLN A 471 -12.57 17.47 -1.51
CA GLN A 471 -13.04 17.34 -2.88
C GLN A 471 -14.44 17.92 -2.98
N SER A 472 -14.66 18.79 -3.97
CA SER A 472 -15.85 19.62 -4.09
C SER A 472 -16.28 19.81 -5.55
N THR A 473 -17.58 19.80 -5.79
CA THR A 473 -18.22 20.34 -7.00
C THR A 473 -18.74 21.76 -6.82
N VAL A 474 -18.71 22.29 -5.58
CA VAL A 474 -19.40 23.53 -5.19
C VAL A 474 -18.45 24.73 -5.20
N LYS A 475 -17.19 24.53 -4.80
CA LYS A 475 -16.18 25.59 -4.76
C LYS A 475 -14.90 25.15 -5.45
N ASP A 476 -14.27 26.10 -6.12
CA ASP A 476 -12.94 25.90 -6.69
C ASP A 476 -11.86 25.78 -5.58
N PRO A 477 -10.71 25.16 -5.90
CA PRO A 477 -9.64 24.95 -4.94
C PRO A 477 -9.12 26.19 -4.20
N SER A 478 -9.09 27.36 -4.83
CA SER A 478 -8.63 28.60 -4.18
C SER A 478 -9.62 29.04 -3.10
N ASN A 479 -10.92 28.98 -3.39
CA ASN A 479 -11.96 29.24 -2.41
C ASN A 479 -11.99 28.18 -1.29
N LEU A 480 -11.76 26.91 -1.60
CA LEU A 480 -11.59 25.87 -0.57
C LEU A 480 -10.42 26.18 0.37
N ASP A 481 -9.32 26.68 -0.19
CA ASP A 481 -8.10 27.03 0.55
C ASP A 481 -8.37 28.16 1.54
N ALA A 482 -9.15 29.16 1.11
CA ALA A 482 -9.65 30.22 1.97
C ALA A 482 -10.61 29.70 3.07
N ARG A 483 -11.41 28.67 2.80
CA ARG A 483 -12.28 28.04 3.81
C ARG A 483 -11.50 27.27 4.86
N VAL A 484 -10.39 26.62 4.50
CA VAL A 484 -9.48 26.01 5.48
C VAL A 484 -8.87 27.08 6.40
N GLU A 485 -8.39 28.20 5.86
CA GLU A 485 -7.86 29.29 6.70
C GLU A 485 -8.95 29.93 7.57
N ALA A 486 -10.18 30.07 7.07
CA ALA A 486 -11.32 30.54 7.86
C ALA A 486 -11.66 29.57 9.01
N PHE A 487 -11.62 28.26 8.74
CA PHE A 487 -11.74 27.24 9.77
C PHE A 487 -10.62 27.36 10.81
N LEU A 488 -9.36 27.53 10.41
CA LEU A 488 -8.24 27.68 11.34
C LEU A 488 -8.41 28.91 12.25
N LYS A 489 -8.92 30.02 11.71
CA LYS A 489 -9.22 31.22 12.50
C LYS A 489 -10.35 31.00 13.51
N MET A 490 -11.39 30.27 13.13
CA MET A 490 -12.46 29.88 14.05
C MET A 490 -11.94 28.91 15.13
N PHE A 491 -11.12 27.95 14.71
CA PHE A 491 -10.57 26.91 15.57
C PHE A 491 -9.57 27.48 16.60
N GLU A 492 -8.89 28.59 16.30
CA GLU A 492 -8.09 29.33 17.27
C GLU A 492 -8.88 29.63 18.55
N VAL A 493 -10.07 30.21 18.40
CA VAL A 493 -10.95 30.53 19.53
C VAL A 493 -11.35 29.26 20.27
N THR A 494 -11.73 28.21 19.53
CA THR A 494 -12.11 26.92 20.11
C THR A 494 -10.98 26.31 20.94
N LEU A 495 -9.74 26.37 20.45
CA LEU A 495 -8.57 25.81 21.11
C LEU A 495 -8.19 26.60 22.36
N HIS A 496 -8.21 27.93 22.28
CA HIS A 496 -7.88 28.82 23.40
C HIS A 496 -8.92 28.71 24.53
N GLU A 497 -10.21 28.69 24.19
CA GLU A 497 -11.32 28.62 25.14
C GLU A 497 -11.62 27.20 25.64
N MET A 498 -10.96 26.17 25.11
CA MET A 498 -11.18 24.77 25.49
C MET A 498 -11.04 24.56 27.01
N PRO A 499 -12.04 24.00 27.71
CA PRO A 499 -11.92 23.72 29.13
C PRO A 499 -10.80 22.70 29.44
N ASP A 500 -10.13 22.85 30.59
CA ASP A 500 -9.06 21.93 31.01
C ASP A 500 -9.53 20.46 31.11
N ALA A 501 -10.80 20.25 31.46
CA ALA A 501 -11.41 18.92 31.49
C ALA A 501 -11.47 18.29 30.10
N GLU A 502 -11.78 19.08 29.06
CA GLU A 502 -11.82 18.62 27.68
C GLU A 502 -10.40 18.38 27.13
N PHE A 503 -9.46 19.27 27.44
CA PHE A 503 -8.04 19.06 27.11
C PHE A 503 -7.53 17.72 27.70
N LYS A 504 -7.74 17.49 28.99
CA LYS A 504 -7.36 16.23 29.66
C LYS A 504 -8.06 15.02 29.04
N SER A 505 -9.34 15.15 28.67
CA SER A 505 -10.07 14.08 27.97
C SER A 505 -9.43 13.73 26.63
N ASN A 506 -9.02 14.74 25.85
CA ASN A 506 -8.34 14.52 24.56
C ASN A 506 -6.93 13.90 24.74
N VAL A 507 -6.17 14.36 25.74
CA VAL A 507 -4.88 13.76 26.10
C VAL A 507 -5.06 12.29 26.47
N ASN A 508 -6.01 11.97 27.35
CA ASN A 508 -6.29 10.60 27.77
C ASN A 508 -6.75 9.74 26.59
N ALA A 509 -7.61 10.26 25.71
CA ALA A 509 -8.03 9.53 24.51
C ALA A 509 -6.84 9.20 23.59
N LEU A 510 -5.89 10.13 23.39
CA LEU A 510 -4.68 9.87 22.61
C LEU A 510 -3.75 8.87 23.31
N ILE A 511 -3.61 8.94 24.64
CA ILE A 511 -2.88 7.95 25.42
C ILE A 511 -3.51 6.56 25.26
N ASP A 512 -4.83 6.44 25.37
CA ASP A 512 -5.53 5.16 25.22
C ASP A 512 -5.37 4.58 23.81
N MET A 513 -5.44 5.42 22.77
CA MET A 513 -5.15 5.02 21.38
C MET A 513 -3.71 4.49 21.23
N LYS A 514 -2.73 5.09 21.92
CA LYS A 514 -1.33 4.64 21.87
C LYS A 514 -1.08 3.37 22.67
N ARG A 515 -1.75 3.23 23.81
CA ARG A 515 -1.74 2.04 24.68
C ARG A 515 -2.44 0.85 24.05
N GLU A 516 -3.22 1.07 22.99
CA GLU A 516 -3.81 -0.03 22.24
C GLU A 516 -2.73 -1.01 21.81
N LYS A 517 -2.88 -2.22 22.34
CA LYS A 517 -2.05 -3.38 22.06
C LYS A 517 -2.20 -3.74 20.58
N TYR A 518 -1.08 -4.10 19.95
CA TYR A 518 -1.12 -4.68 18.61
C TYR A 518 -2.03 -5.91 18.60
N LYS A 519 -2.85 -6.05 17.56
CA LYS A 519 -3.85 -7.13 17.49
C LYS A 519 -3.24 -8.43 16.98
N ASN A 520 -2.19 -8.31 16.16
CA ASN A 520 -1.51 -9.42 15.52
C ASN A 520 -0.06 -9.04 15.18
N ILE A 521 0.73 -10.05 14.82
CA ILE A 521 2.15 -9.90 14.47
C ILE A 521 2.39 -8.93 13.31
N ARG A 522 1.45 -8.83 12.35
CA ARG A 522 1.58 -7.94 11.19
C ARG A 522 1.54 -6.47 11.63
N GLU A 523 0.64 -6.10 12.54
CA GLU A 523 0.57 -4.73 13.07
C GLU A 523 1.84 -4.35 13.85
N GLU A 524 2.31 -5.22 14.74
CA GLU A 524 3.54 -4.99 15.51
C GLU A 524 4.76 -4.88 14.58
N SER A 525 4.88 -5.82 13.65
CA SER A 525 5.99 -5.88 12.73
C SER A 525 6.01 -4.70 11.75
N ALA A 526 4.84 -4.23 11.31
CA ALA A 526 4.74 -3.05 10.46
C ALA A 526 5.19 -1.78 11.18
N PHE A 527 4.88 -1.64 12.49
CA PHE A 527 5.35 -0.53 13.30
C PHE A 527 6.88 -0.51 13.42
N PHE A 528 7.48 -1.62 13.84
CA PHE A 528 8.94 -1.71 13.99
C PHE A 528 9.68 -1.61 12.66
N TRP A 529 9.13 -2.19 11.59
CA TRP A 529 9.66 -1.98 10.25
C TRP A 529 9.61 -0.51 9.82
N GLY A 530 8.59 0.24 10.25
CA GLY A 530 8.53 1.69 10.05
C GLY A 530 9.75 2.40 10.62
N GLU A 531 10.14 2.08 11.86
CA GLU A 531 11.33 2.66 12.51
C GLU A 531 12.64 2.23 11.82
N ILE A 532 12.75 0.97 11.41
CA ILE A 532 13.92 0.42 10.69
C ILE A 532 14.06 1.09 9.32
N SER A 533 13.00 1.03 8.51
CA SER A 533 13.01 1.52 7.14
C SER A 533 13.11 3.04 7.07
N GLN A 534 12.59 3.80 8.04
CA GLN A 534 12.81 5.26 8.07
C GLN A 534 14.19 5.64 8.62
N GLY A 535 14.83 4.74 9.38
CA GLY A 535 16.13 4.98 10.02
C GLY A 535 16.04 5.72 11.36
N THR A 536 14.83 5.96 11.88
CA THR A 536 14.62 6.63 13.17
C THR A 536 15.00 5.73 14.35
N LEU A 537 14.77 4.41 14.22
CA LEU A 537 15.15 3.38 15.21
C LEU A 537 14.64 3.64 16.65
N LYS A 538 13.53 4.38 16.82
CA LYS A 538 12.91 4.65 18.12
C LYS A 538 11.86 3.59 18.42
N PHE A 539 12.32 2.41 18.84
CA PHE A 539 11.43 1.26 19.08
C PHE A 539 10.50 1.46 20.29
N ASP A 540 10.93 2.26 21.27
CA ASP A 540 10.17 2.67 22.46
C ASP A 540 9.32 3.94 22.23
N ARG A 541 9.02 4.27 20.96
CA ARG A 541 8.30 5.50 20.61
C ARG A 541 6.93 5.59 21.29
N LYS A 542 6.21 4.48 21.45
CA LYS A 542 4.88 4.52 22.09
C LYS A 542 5.02 4.91 23.56
N GLU A 543 5.96 4.31 24.27
CA GLU A 543 6.23 4.53 25.68
C GLU A 543 6.70 5.96 25.93
N THR A 544 7.68 6.43 25.14
CA THR A 544 8.21 7.79 25.24
C THR A 544 7.18 8.86 24.86
N GLU A 545 6.36 8.64 23.83
CA GLU A 545 5.29 9.56 23.46
C GLU A 545 4.15 9.57 24.49
N ILE A 546 3.83 8.44 25.14
CA ILE A 546 2.85 8.41 26.24
C ILE A 546 3.36 9.20 27.45
N ALA A 547 4.61 8.99 27.86
CA ALA A 547 5.20 9.73 28.98
C ALA A 547 5.20 11.24 28.72
N ALA A 548 5.54 11.66 27.50
CA ALA A 548 5.49 13.06 27.10
C ALA A 548 4.06 13.63 27.07
N LEU A 549 3.04 12.83 26.75
CA LEU A 549 1.63 13.25 26.80
C LEU A 549 1.11 13.42 28.23
N GLU A 550 1.55 12.58 29.16
CA GLU A 550 1.14 12.64 30.58
C GLU A 550 1.60 13.93 31.26
N GLU A 551 2.73 14.49 30.83
CA GLU A 551 3.28 15.76 31.35
C GLU A 551 2.84 17.01 30.56
N LEU A 552 2.11 16.82 29.46
CA LEU A 552 1.81 17.89 28.51
C LEU A 552 0.80 18.90 29.07
N LYS A 553 1.10 20.19 28.91
CA LYS A 553 0.22 21.28 29.33
C LYS A 553 -0.57 21.87 28.17
N LYS A 554 -1.76 22.39 28.48
CA LYS A 554 -2.65 23.02 27.49
C LYS A 554 -1.98 24.21 26.80
N GLU A 555 -1.22 25.01 27.56
CA GLU A 555 -0.50 26.18 27.05
C GLU A 555 0.52 25.79 25.98
N GLU A 556 1.15 24.62 26.08
CA GLU A 556 2.12 24.14 25.10
C GLU A 556 1.44 23.75 23.78
N LEU A 557 0.21 23.19 23.84
CA LEU A 557 -0.61 22.91 22.66
C LEU A 557 -1.05 24.20 21.96
N ILE A 558 -1.44 25.21 22.75
CA ILE A 558 -1.81 26.54 22.24
C ILE A 558 -0.60 27.20 21.58
N GLU A 559 0.54 27.24 22.25
CA GLU A 559 1.78 27.82 21.72
C GLU A 559 2.22 27.11 20.43
N PHE A 560 2.13 25.79 20.38
CA PHE A 560 2.41 25.02 19.18
C PHE A 560 1.48 25.40 18.02
N PHE A 561 0.17 25.52 18.27
CA PHE A 561 -0.79 25.95 17.26
C PHE A 561 -0.51 27.38 16.78
N ASP A 562 -0.30 28.31 17.71
CA ASP A 562 -0.04 29.73 17.42
C ASP A 562 1.25 29.94 16.64
N ASN A 563 2.28 29.12 16.89
CA ASN A 563 3.56 29.21 16.20
C ASN A 563 3.56 28.53 14.83
N HIS A 564 2.86 27.40 14.65
CA HIS A 564 3.01 26.56 13.45
C HIS A 564 1.78 26.47 12.53
N VAL A 565 0.56 26.64 13.05
CA VAL A 565 -0.68 26.24 12.34
C VAL A 565 -1.64 27.40 12.14
N LYS A 566 -1.79 28.27 13.14
CA LYS A 566 -2.66 29.45 13.12
C LYS A 566 -2.48 30.30 11.85
N VAL A 567 -3.53 30.99 11.42
CA VAL A 567 -3.44 31.93 10.30
C VAL A 567 -2.39 33.01 10.60
N GLY A 568 -1.38 33.15 9.73
CA GLY A 568 -0.29 34.11 9.94
C GLY A 568 0.75 33.70 11.00
N ALA A 569 0.73 32.44 11.45
CA ALA A 569 1.71 31.91 12.39
C ALA A 569 3.17 32.08 11.89
N PRO A 570 4.11 32.48 12.76
CA PRO A 570 5.47 32.88 12.37
C PRO A 570 6.30 31.73 11.76
N GLU A 571 6.07 30.50 12.21
CA GLU A 571 6.79 29.31 11.73
C GLU A 571 6.00 28.51 10.69
N LYS A 572 4.85 29.04 10.21
CA LYS A 572 3.98 28.35 9.27
C LYS A 572 4.66 28.18 7.92
N LYS A 573 4.62 26.96 7.40
CA LYS A 573 5.10 26.59 6.06
C LYS A 573 3.97 25.87 5.33
N ILE A 574 3.48 26.45 4.24
CA ILE A 574 2.25 25.97 3.57
C ILE A 574 2.56 25.55 2.14
N LEU A 575 2.00 24.42 1.74
CA LEU A 575 1.87 24.00 0.35
C LEU A 575 0.40 23.66 0.06
N SER A 576 -0.21 24.41 -0.85
CA SER A 576 -1.58 24.15 -1.34
C SER A 576 -1.52 23.54 -2.74
N ILE A 577 -1.98 22.28 -2.88
CA ILE A 577 -2.17 21.65 -4.19
C ILE A 577 -3.61 21.83 -4.61
N GLN A 578 -3.82 22.44 -5.76
CA GLN A 578 -5.12 22.91 -6.23
C GLN A 578 -5.44 22.25 -7.56
N ILE A 579 -6.29 21.21 -7.55
CA ILE A 579 -6.69 20.47 -8.74
C ILE A 579 -8.07 20.95 -9.19
N TYR A 580 -8.14 21.58 -10.35
CA TYR A 580 -9.35 22.16 -10.93
C TYR A 580 -10.02 21.16 -11.87
N GLY A 581 -11.21 20.70 -11.52
CA GLY A 581 -12.07 19.86 -12.36
C GLY A 581 -12.83 20.66 -13.42
N GLY A 582 -13.62 19.96 -14.23
CA GLY A 582 -14.34 20.53 -15.38
C GLY A 582 -15.18 21.77 -15.02
N LEU A 583 -15.92 21.72 -13.91
CA LEU A 583 -16.78 22.83 -13.46
C LEU A 583 -16.02 24.12 -13.10
N HIS A 584 -14.73 24.02 -12.76
CA HIS A 584 -13.92 25.17 -12.31
C HIS A 584 -12.78 25.50 -13.30
N SER A 585 -12.91 25.10 -14.56
CA SER A 585 -11.89 25.36 -15.60
C SER A 585 -11.66 26.87 -15.82
N SER A 586 -12.71 27.70 -15.67
CA SER A 586 -12.59 29.14 -15.86
C SER A 586 -11.79 29.83 -14.75
N GLU A 587 -11.89 29.30 -13.52
CA GLU A 587 -11.16 29.73 -12.34
C GLU A 587 -9.69 29.33 -12.44
N TYR A 588 -9.40 28.17 -13.05
CA TYR A 588 -8.04 27.77 -13.38
C TYR A 588 -7.38 28.77 -14.35
N GLU A 589 -8.05 29.13 -15.45
CA GLU A 589 -7.50 30.11 -16.40
C GLU A 589 -7.21 31.46 -15.72
N LYS A 590 -8.09 31.92 -14.83
CA LYS A 590 -7.84 33.14 -14.04
C LYS A 590 -6.61 32.98 -13.15
N ILE A 591 -6.50 31.90 -12.36
CA ILE A 591 -5.42 31.78 -11.36
C ILE A 591 -4.03 31.60 -11.97
N ILE A 592 -3.91 31.11 -13.21
CA ILE A 592 -2.62 30.99 -13.92
C ILE A 592 -2.21 32.31 -14.59
N HIS A 593 -3.14 33.20 -14.88
CA HIS A 593 -2.86 34.51 -15.49
C HIS A 593 -2.73 35.64 -14.47
N ASP A 594 -3.44 35.56 -13.35
CA ASP A 594 -3.37 36.55 -12.30
C ASP A 594 -1.99 36.58 -11.64
N ALA A 595 -1.61 37.76 -11.15
CA ALA A 595 -0.41 37.92 -10.34
C ALA A 595 -0.57 37.15 -9.02
N PRO A 596 0.46 36.42 -8.55
CA PRO A 596 0.40 35.73 -7.27
C PRO A 596 0.05 36.69 -6.13
N PRO A 597 -0.83 36.29 -5.19
CA PRO A 597 -1.12 37.09 -4.01
C PRO A 597 0.16 37.49 -3.23
N PRO A 598 0.14 38.59 -2.46
CA PRO A 598 1.25 38.95 -1.58
C PRO A 598 1.65 37.80 -0.66
N HIS A 599 2.95 37.65 -0.40
CA HIS A 599 3.50 36.57 0.44
C HIS A 599 3.11 35.15 -0.04
N SER A 600 2.93 34.98 -1.35
CA SER A 600 2.73 33.68 -1.98
C SER A 600 3.66 33.46 -3.17
N HIS A 601 3.89 32.20 -3.50
CA HIS A 601 4.66 31.77 -4.65
C HIS A 601 3.91 30.67 -5.39
N ARG A 602 3.52 30.97 -6.63
CA ARG A 602 2.92 29.99 -7.54
C ARG A 602 4.03 29.08 -8.08
N ILE A 603 3.93 27.79 -7.80
CA ILE A 603 4.76 26.77 -8.42
C ILE A 603 4.24 26.58 -9.85
N THR A 604 5.06 26.91 -10.85
CA THR A 604 4.74 26.71 -12.27
C THR A 604 5.48 25.51 -12.87
N ASP A 605 6.61 25.13 -12.27
CA ASP A 605 7.39 23.96 -12.63
C ASP A 605 7.86 23.25 -11.35
N ILE A 606 7.40 22.01 -11.15
CA ILE A 606 7.64 21.24 -9.92
C ILE A 606 9.14 21.00 -9.73
N PHE A 607 9.87 20.67 -10.79
CA PHE A 607 11.26 20.24 -10.70
C PHE A 607 12.22 21.42 -10.49
N SER A 608 11.95 22.59 -11.08
CA SER A 608 12.70 23.82 -10.80
C SER A 608 12.44 24.31 -9.39
N PHE A 609 11.19 24.23 -8.91
CA PHE A 609 10.88 24.51 -7.51
C PHE A 609 11.69 23.60 -6.59
N ARG A 610 11.58 22.27 -6.75
CA ARG A 610 12.30 21.27 -5.95
C ARG A 610 13.81 21.52 -5.91
N ARG A 611 14.44 21.77 -7.06
CA ARG A 611 15.89 22.06 -7.17
C ARG A 611 16.31 23.37 -6.49
N SER A 612 15.40 24.33 -6.36
CA SER A 612 15.67 25.64 -5.77
C SER A 612 15.54 25.69 -4.24
N ARG A 613 15.10 24.60 -3.61
CA ARG A 613 14.76 24.57 -2.18
C ARG A 613 15.77 23.74 -1.38
N PRO A 614 16.01 24.10 -0.10
CA PRO A 614 16.77 23.24 0.80
C PRO A 614 16.02 21.94 1.09
N LEU A 615 16.76 20.90 1.49
CA LEU A 615 16.22 19.59 1.87
C LEU A 615 16.42 19.35 3.38
N TYR A 616 15.50 18.64 4.03
CA TYR A 616 15.77 18.04 5.35
C TYR A 616 16.83 16.95 5.24
N GLY A 617 17.58 16.73 6.33
CA GLY A 617 18.51 15.60 6.42
C GLY A 617 17.78 14.25 6.40
N SER A 618 18.46 13.18 6.02
CA SER A 618 17.86 11.83 6.04
C SER A 618 18.21 11.09 7.32
N PHE A 619 17.25 10.35 7.87
CA PHE A 619 17.50 9.38 8.94
C PHE A 619 18.03 8.03 8.39
N ARG A 620 17.83 7.76 7.09
CA ARG A 620 18.38 6.57 6.41
C ARG A 620 19.89 6.71 6.15
N GLY A 621 20.60 5.60 6.15
CA GLY A 621 22.03 5.53 5.81
C GLY A 621 22.99 5.88 6.97
N GLY A 622 22.50 6.44 8.07
CA GLY A 622 23.28 6.70 9.28
C GLY A 622 23.30 5.50 10.23
N ALA A 623 24.36 4.70 10.22
CA ALA A 623 24.62 3.79 11.34
C ALA A 623 25.12 4.61 12.54
N GLY A 624 24.26 4.86 13.53
CA GLY A 624 24.71 5.15 14.90
C GLY A 624 25.29 6.53 15.21
N GLN A 625 24.86 7.60 14.52
CA GLN A 625 25.11 8.98 14.99
C GLN A 625 23.81 9.75 15.25
N MET A 626 23.06 9.29 16.25
CA MET A 626 22.47 10.20 17.23
C MET A 626 22.60 9.52 18.59
N LYS A 627 23.82 9.60 19.15
CA LYS A 627 23.98 9.53 20.61
C LYS A 627 23.54 10.89 21.14
N LEU A 628 22.52 10.85 22.02
CA LEU A 628 22.02 11.89 22.93
C LEU A 628 21.28 13.07 22.29
#